data_AF-A0A3G2IGF0-F1
#
_entry.id   AF-A0A3G2IGF0-F1
#
_cell.length_a   1.000
_cell.length_b   1.000
_cell.length_c   1.000
_cell.angle_alpha   90.00
_cell.angle_beta   90.00
_cell.angle_gamma   90.00
#
_symmetry.space_group_name_H-M   'P 1'
#
loop_
_entity.id
_entity.type
_entity.pdbx_description
1 polymer ?
#
loop_
_entity_poly.entity_id
_entity_poly.type
_entity_poly.pdbx_seq_one_letter_code
_entity_poly.pdbx_strand_id
1 'polypeptide(L)'
;MIQLISTDHYFINGFRALLDDIPARIMQNMPCNGRMCIVDVSHPGALDHLAKNNYCHFIYVVKNDKVHGIIPSLQSPSHDYTIINRKAPYRHIKERLLRTLTAIMRKECFMTGVSMSHRNKATSRELQIIEYVETGLSTKEIKDILKIDCKSVYAHRRSFMLKANAHSIGRLFFALSEVRTIASIMELQTKIEPSRNDETYYCRRIVPVVSDKKVIPLNSALQPGQKACCSAKG
;
A
#
# COMPACT_ATOMS: atom_id res chain seq x y z
N MET A 1 13.90 2.65 3.90
CA MET A 1 14.26 3.15 5.24
C MET A 1 13.04 3.75 5.94
N ILE A 2 12.50 3.07 6.95
CA ILE A 2 11.34 3.55 7.72
C ILE A 2 11.82 4.55 8.77
N GLN A 3 11.31 5.78 8.74
CA GLN A 3 11.59 6.81 9.73
C GLN A 3 10.48 6.86 10.78
N LEU A 4 10.85 6.95 12.05
CA LEU A 4 9.93 7.15 13.16
C LEU A 4 9.99 8.61 13.60
N ILE A 5 8.84 9.29 13.64
CA ILE A 5 8.71 10.68 14.09
C ILE A 5 7.86 10.70 15.35
N SER A 6 8.51 10.96 16.49
CA SER A 6 7.86 11.23 17.77
C SER A 6 8.86 11.87 18.73
N THR A 7 8.36 12.60 19.73
CA THR A 7 9.13 13.02 20.91
C THR A 7 9.08 11.99 22.04
N ASP A 8 8.24 10.97 21.90
CA ASP A 8 8.04 9.93 22.91
C ASP A 8 9.01 8.77 22.70
N HIS A 9 9.97 8.61 23.61
CA HIS A 9 10.97 7.53 23.53
C HIS A 9 10.34 6.13 23.62
N TYR A 10 9.25 5.96 24.37
CA TYR A 10 8.56 4.66 24.44
C TYR A 10 7.89 4.32 23.12
N PHE A 11 7.34 5.32 22.43
CA PHE A 11 6.82 5.14 21.09
C PHE A 11 7.91 4.68 20.13
N ILE A 12 9.05 5.39 20.09
CA ILE A 12 10.16 5.06 19.19
C ILE A 12 10.68 3.65 19.46
N ASN A 13 10.96 3.33 20.72
CA ASN A 13 11.51 2.02 21.08
C ASN A 13 10.51 0.88 20.83
N GLY A 14 9.23 1.10 21.14
CA GLY A 14 8.18 0.11 20.89
C GLY A 14 7.99 -0.18 19.39
N PHE A 15 8.00 0.85 18.55
CA PHE A 15 7.91 0.66 17.10
C PHE A 15 9.19 0.09 16.50
N ARG A 16 10.38 0.40 17.03
CA ARG A 16 11.62 -0.29 16.61
C ARG A 16 11.56 -1.78 16.89
N ALA A 17 11.19 -2.17 18.11
CA ALA A 17 11.03 -3.58 18.46
C ALA A 17 10.00 -4.29 17.55
N LEU A 18 8.88 -3.62 17.24
CA LEU A 18 7.89 -4.12 16.28
C LEU A 18 8.46 -4.32 14.87
N LEU A 19 9.29 -3.38 14.40
CA LEU A 19 9.92 -3.42 13.09
C LEU A 19 11.03 -4.48 13.02
N ASP A 20 11.78 -4.67 14.09
CA ASP A 20 12.83 -5.71 14.19
C ASP A 20 12.23 -7.12 14.16
N ASP A 21 10.99 -7.27 14.64
CA ASP A 21 10.20 -8.51 14.62
C ASP A 21 9.53 -8.77 13.23
N ILE A 22 9.71 -7.86 12.27
CA ILE A 22 9.25 -8.07 10.89
C ILE A 22 10.31 -8.89 10.14
N PRO A 23 9.91 -9.94 9.39
CA PRO A 23 10.85 -10.73 8.61
C PRO A 23 11.74 -9.87 7.71
N ALA A 24 13.06 -10.03 7.82
CA ALA A 24 14.05 -9.22 7.08
C ALA A 24 13.80 -9.16 5.56
N ARG A 25 13.27 -10.24 4.98
CA ARG A 25 12.87 -10.29 3.56
C ARG A 25 11.83 -9.25 3.16
N ILE A 26 10.95 -8.82 4.07
CA ILE A 26 9.97 -7.77 3.80
C ILE A 26 10.68 -6.42 3.76
N MET A 27 11.58 -6.20 4.72
CA MET A 27 12.34 -4.95 4.84
C MET A 27 13.33 -4.74 3.68
N GLN A 28 13.97 -5.81 3.20
CA GLN A 28 14.91 -5.78 2.07
C GLN A 28 14.23 -5.53 0.71
N ASN A 29 12.96 -5.92 0.57
CA ASN A 29 12.21 -5.81 -0.69
C ASN A 29 11.25 -4.62 -0.74
N MET A 30 11.40 -3.63 0.15
CA MET A 30 10.54 -2.45 0.12
C MET A 30 10.86 -1.58 -1.10
N PRO A 31 9.87 -1.29 -1.98
CA PRO A 31 10.06 -0.45 -3.16
C PRO A 31 10.41 1.01 -2.77
N CYS A 32 10.85 1.80 -3.76
CA CYS A 32 11.20 3.24 -3.70
C CYS A 32 12.29 3.69 -2.69
N ASN A 33 13.29 2.86 -2.40
CA ASN A 33 14.23 3.05 -1.26
C ASN A 33 13.51 3.11 0.11
N GLY A 34 12.23 2.72 0.14
CA GLY A 34 11.39 2.52 1.31
C GLY A 34 11.30 3.72 2.23
N ARG A 35 11.26 4.96 1.71
CA ARG A 35 11.10 6.17 2.55
C ARG A 35 9.65 6.24 3.05
N MET A 36 9.36 5.40 4.03
CA MET A 36 8.12 5.42 4.76
C MET A 36 8.31 6.16 6.07
N CYS A 37 7.22 6.75 6.57
CA CYS A 37 7.25 7.42 7.85
C CYS A 37 6.14 6.88 8.77
N ILE A 38 6.50 6.55 10.01
CA ILE A 38 5.53 6.30 11.08
C ILE A 38 5.56 7.50 12.01
N VAL A 39 4.41 8.16 12.16
CA VAL A 39 4.30 9.47 12.81
C VAL A 39 3.37 9.36 14.01
N ASP A 40 3.85 9.72 15.20
CA ASP A 40 2.95 10.00 16.32
C ASP A 40 2.29 11.35 16.08
N VAL A 41 0.98 11.36 15.86
CA VAL A 41 0.23 12.60 15.58
C VAL A 41 0.26 13.56 16.77
N SER A 42 0.59 13.08 17.97
CA SER A 42 0.77 13.92 19.16
C SER A 42 2.06 14.75 19.11
N HIS A 43 2.97 14.47 18.17
CA HIS A 43 4.24 15.19 18.06
C HIS A 43 4.02 16.61 17.52
N PRO A 44 4.43 17.66 18.25
CA PRO A 44 4.34 19.03 17.77
C PRO A 44 5.13 19.22 16.47
N GLY A 45 4.52 19.83 15.45
CA GLY A 45 5.17 20.01 14.15
C GLY A 45 5.28 18.75 13.30
N ALA A 46 4.62 17.65 13.68
CA ALA A 46 4.58 16.42 12.90
C ALA A 46 4.19 16.68 11.45
N LEU A 47 3.15 17.50 11.22
CA LEU A 47 2.63 17.83 9.90
C LEU A 47 3.63 18.66 9.07
N ASP A 48 4.33 19.61 9.70
CA ASP A 48 5.36 20.42 9.03
C ASP A 48 6.54 19.56 8.57
N HIS A 49 6.85 18.51 9.34
CA HIS A 49 7.87 17.54 8.98
C HIS A 49 7.47 16.70 7.74
N LEU A 50 6.17 16.47 7.52
CA LEU A 50 5.67 15.77 6.33
C LEU A 50 5.80 16.64 5.09
N ALA A 51 5.48 17.94 5.19
CA ALA A 51 5.54 18.86 4.06
C ALA A 51 6.96 19.04 3.49
N LYS A 52 7.98 18.90 4.35
CA LYS A 52 9.39 19.10 3.98
C LYS A 52 10.09 17.87 3.42
N ASN A 53 9.52 16.68 3.63
CA ASN A 53 10.19 15.42 3.32
C ASN A 53 9.39 14.61 2.29
N ASN A 54 10.09 14.08 1.29
CA ASN A 54 9.48 13.28 0.24
C ASN A 54 9.37 11.81 0.69
N TYR A 55 8.31 11.48 1.43
CA TYR A 55 7.95 10.10 1.80
C TYR A 55 6.88 9.56 0.85
N CYS A 56 6.97 8.28 0.52
CA CYS A 56 5.98 7.63 -0.34
C CYS A 56 4.70 7.23 0.40
N HIS A 57 4.82 6.92 1.69
CA HIS A 57 3.70 6.43 2.50
C HIS A 57 3.83 6.85 3.97
N PHE A 58 2.69 7.17 4.57
CA PHE A 58 2.59 7.57 5.97
C PHE A 58 1.76 6.60 6.81
N ILE A 59 2.27 6.26 8.00
CA ILE A 59 1.52 5.52 9.01
C ILE A 59 1.34 6.44 10.22
N TYR A 60 0.15 6.99 10.36
CA TYR A 60 -0.22 7.83 11.48
C TYR A 60 -0.62 6.97 12.68
N VAL A 61 0.00 7.23 13.82
CA VAL A 61 -0.35 6.59 15.07
C VAL A 61 -1.01 7.61 15.97
N VAL A 62 -2.23 7.30 16.40
CA VAL A 62 -3.12 8.23 17.12
C VAL A 62 -3.44 7.70 18.51
N LYS A 63 -3.41 8.56 19.52
CA LYS A 63 -3.76 8.20 20.92
C LYS A 63 -5.26 8.06 21.17
N ASN A 64 -6.11 8.63 20.30
CA ASN A 64 -7.53 8.83 20.56
C ASN A 64 -8.40 8.36 19.40
N ASP A 65 -9.61 7.96 19.73
CA ASP A 65 -10.58 7.39 18.78
C ASP A 65 -11.22 8.47 17.88
N LYS A 66 -10.95 9.75 18.17
CA LYS A 66 -11.38 10.91 17.37
C LYS A 66 -10.50 11.14 16.15
N VAL A 67 -10.28 10.06 15.39
CA VAL A 67 -9.51 10.04 14.15
C VAL A 67 -10.08 11.00 13.10
N HIS A 68 -11.40 11.19 13.12
CA HIS A 68 -12.13 12.00 12.15
C HIS A 68 -11.75 13.48 12.10
N GLY A 69 -11.25 14.06 13.21
CA GLY A 69 -10.82 15.46 13.24
C GLY A 69 -9.44 15.69 12.62
N ILE A 70 -8.61 14.63 12.52
CA ILE A 70 -7.23 14.70 12.04
C ILE A 70 -7.18 14.50 10.53
N ILE A 71 -8.08 13.65 9.98
CA ILE A 71 -8.11 13.30 8.56
C ILE A 71 -8.19 14.53 7.63
N PRO A 72 -9.03 15.56 7.86
CA PRO A 72 -9.07 16.75 7.00
C PRO A 72 -7.74 17.49 6.93
N SER A 73 -6.99 17.54 8.04
CA SER A 73 -5.68 18.17 8.13
C SER A 73 -4.57 17.37 7.42
N LEU A 74 -4.83 16.08 7.19
CA LEU A 74 -3.91 15.15 6.52
C LEU A 74 -4.18 15.04 5.01
N GLN A 75 -5.16 15.78 4.46
CA GLN A 75 -5.54 15.75 3.05
C GLN A 75 -4.52 16.46 2.15
N SER A 76 -3.26 16.04 2.19
CA SER A 76 -2.41 16.17 1.02
C SER A 76 -2.87 15.10 0.01
N PRO A 77 -3.43 15.46 -1.15
CA PRO A 77 -4.02 14.50 -2.09
C PRO A 77 -3.00 13.52 -2.71
N SER A 78 -1.71 13.73 -2.48
CA SER A 78 -0.62 13.01 -3.13
C SER A 78 -0.04 11.84 -2.34
N HIS A 79 -0.49 11.58 -1.10
CA HIS A 79 0.13 10.57 -0.25
C HIS A 79 -0.85 9.52 0.27
N ASP A 80 -0.52 8.24 0.08
CA ASP A 80 -1.22 7.14 0.72
C ASP A 80 -0.92 7.14 2.23
N TYR A 81 -1.95 6.87 3.05
CA TYR A 81 -1.78 6.80 4.49
C TYR A 81 -2.52 5.64 5.15
N THR A 82 -2.05 5.24 6.33
CA THR A 82 -2.76 4.34 7.24
C THR A 82 -2.80 4.93 8.64
N ILE A 83 -3.89 4.68 9.36
CA ILE A 83 -4.04 5.09 10.75
C ILE A 83 -4.03 3.85 11.65
N ILE A 84 -3.27 3.92 12.74
CA ILE A 84 -3.16 2.91 13.80
C ILE A 84 -3.52 3.57 15.14
N ASN A 85 -4.45 2.97 15.87
CA ASN A 85 -4.75 3.42 17.23
C ASN A 85 -3.67 2.92 18.20
N ARG A 86 -3.03 3.84 18.93
CA ARG A 86 -1.96 3.55 19.88
C ARG A 86 -2.44 2.74 21.09
N LYS A 87 -3.73 2.82 21.44
CA LYS A 87 -4.33 2.05 22.53
C LYS A 87 -4.71 0.62 22.13
N ALA A 88 -4.59 0.28 20.84
CA ALA A 88 -4.87 -1.07 20.39
C ALA A 88 -3.89 -2.08 21.03
N PRO A 89 -4.32 -3.32 21.31
CA PRO A 89 -3.42 -4.36 21.77
C PRO A 89 -2.22 -4.54 20.84
N TYR A 90 -1.06 -4.89 21.40
CA TYR A 90 0.19 -5.08 20.66
C TYR A 90 0.00 -5.95 19.39
N ARG A 91 -0.72 -7.07 19.53
CA ARG A 91 -1.04 -7.97 18.43
C ARG A 91 -1.74 -7.25 17.27
N HIS A 92 -2.72 -6.40 17.56
CA HIS A 92 -3.47 -5.67 16.54
C HIS A 92 -2.63 -4.59 15.87
N ILE A 93 -1.76 -3.91 16.62
CA ILE A 93 -0.80 -2.95 16.06
C ILE A 93 0.15 -3.67 15.09
N LYS A 94 0.72 -4.81 15.51
CA LYS A 94 1.63 -5.63 14.68
C LYS A 94 0.95 -6.13 13.41
N GLU A 95 -0.24 -6.73 13.53
CA GLU A 95 -1.00 -7.22 12.38
C GLU A 95 -1.37 -6.09 11.41
N ARG A 96 -1.79 -4.94 11.93
CA ARG A 96 -2.12 -3.78 11.09
C ARG A 96 -0.90 -3.24 10.37
N LEU A 97 0.23 -3.10 11.06
CA LEU A 97 1.50 -2.66 10.49
C LEU A 97 1.96 -3.60 9.37
N LEU A 98 1.94 -4.93 9.62
CA LEU A 98 2.29 -5.94 8.62
C LEU A 98 1.37 -5.89 7.39
N ARG A 99 0.06 -5.77 7.60
CA ARG A 99 -0.92 -5.64 6.50
C ARG A 99 -0.65 -4.38 5.67
N THR A 100 -0.35 -3.26 6.32
CA THR A 100 -0.03 -1.99 5.65
C THR A 100 1.26 -2.09 4.85
N LEU A 101 2.34 -2.59 5.44
CA LEU A 101 3.62 -2.76 4.74
C LEU A 101 3.45 -3.69 3.53
N THR A 102 2.74 -4.80 3.70
CA THR A 102 2.43 -5.72 2.60
C THR A 102 1.60 -5.03 1.51
N ALA A 103 0.61 -4.21 1.88
CA ALA A 103 -0.22 -3.49 0.93
C ALA A 103 0.55 -2.42 0.15
N ILE A 104 1.50 -1.75 0.80
CA ILE A 104 2.39 -0.76 0.17
C ILE A 104 3.31 -1.44 -0.82
N MET A 105 3.95 -2.55 -0.41
CA MET A 105 4.75 -3.37 -1.31
C MET A 105 3.92 -3.78 -2.53
N ARG A 106 2.66 -4.21 -2.33
CA ARG A 106 1.75 -4.55 -3.44
C ARG A 106 1.42 -3.34 -4.32
N LYS A 107 1.12 -2.18 -3.75
CA LYS A 107 0.72 -0.95 -4.48
C LYS A 107 1.88 -0.34 -5.27
N GLU A 108 3.09 -0.34 -4.72
CA GLU A 108 4.23 0.20 -5.44
C GLU A 108 4.79 -0.78 -6.47
N CYS A 109 4.79 -2.10 -6.21
CA CYS A 109 4.98 -3.10 -7.28
C CYS A 109 3.94 -2.91 -8.41
N PHE A 110 2.74 -2.44 -8.08
CA PHE A 110 1.68 -2.13 -9.05
C PHE A 110 1.97 -0.85 -9.86
N MET A 111 2.70 0.12 -9.31
CA MET A 111 2.97 1.42 -9.96
C MET A 111 4.32 1.49 -10.69
N THR A 112 5.33 0.70 -10.28
CA THR A 112 6.63 0.63 -10.99
C THR A 112 6.72 -0.44 -12.08
N GLY A 113 5.58 -1.01 -12.50
CA GLY A 113 5.48 -1.65 -13.82
C GLY A 113 5.60 -3.17 -13.88
N VAL A 114 5.26 -3.89 -12.81
CA VAL A 114 4.98 -5.33 -12.90
C VAL A 114 3.60 -5.58 -12.32
N SER A 115 2.60 -5.13 -13.07
CA SER A 115 1.22 -5.33 -12.69
C SER A 115 0.91 -6.83 -12.65
N MET A 116 0.26 -7.30 -11.59
CA MET A 116 -0.50 -8.56 -11.59
C MET A 116 -1.50 -8.63 -12.77
N SER A 117 -1.80 -7.51 -13.45
CA SER A 117 -2.54 -7.52 -14.73
C SER A 117 -1.80 -8.21 -15.87
N HIS A 118 -0.47 -8.39 -15.80
CA HIS A 118 0.28 -9.11 -16.84
C HIS A 118 0.03 -10.61 -16.77
N ARG A 119 -0.14 -11.21 -15.58
CA ARG A 119 -0.62 -12.61 -15.48
C ARG A 119 -2.03 -12.75 -16.08
N ASN A 120 -2.90 -11.77 -15.85
CA ASN A 120 -4.26 -11.78 -16.43
C ASN A 120 -4.28 -11.55 -17.95
N LYS A 121 -3.21 -10.98 -18.53
CA LYS A 121 -3.02 -10.80 -19.99
C LYS A 121 -2.11 -11.87 -20.60
N ALA A 122 -1.46 -12.69 -19.78
CA ALA A 122 -0.59 -13.76 -20.22
C ALA A 122 -1.43 -14.99 -20.51
N THR A 123 -1.12 -15.66 -21.62
CA THR A 123 -1.70 -16.95 -21.93
C THR A 123 -1.09 -18.01 -21.02
N SER A 124 -1.82 -19.12 -20.80
CA SER A 124 -1.30 -20.25 -20.02
C SER A 124 0.03 -20.77 -20.56
N ARG A 125 0.24 -20.70 -21.88
CA ARG A 125 1.49 -21.11 -22.53
C ARG A 125 2.65 -20.17 -22.25
N GLU A 126 2.40 -18.86 -22.26
CA GLU A 126 3.41 -17.87 -21.85
C GLU A 126 3.83 -18.08 -20.40
N LEU A 127 2.86 -18.31 -19.50
CA LEU A 127 3.15 -18.57 -18.09
C LEU A 127 4.01 -19.82 -17.87
N GLN A 128 3.68 -20.94 -18.53
CA GLN A 128 4.49 -22.17 -18.47
C GLN A 128 5.93 -21.95 -18.93
N ILE A 129 6.13 -21.26 -20.06
CA ILE A 129 7.47 -21.00 -20.59
C ILE A 129 8.28 -20.14 -19.62
N ILE A 130 7.66 -19.12 -19.04
CA ILE A 130 8.32 -18.25 -18.08
C ILE A 130 8.68 -19.00 -16.79
N GLU A 131 7.81 -19.89 -16.30
CA GLU A 131 8.12 -20.75 -15.15
C GLU A 131 9.37 -21.59 -15.38
N TYR A 132 9.53 -22.19 -16.56
CA TYR A 132 10.75 -22.94 -16.87
C TYR A 132 12.00 -22.07 -17.04
N VAL A 133 11.84 -20.86 -17.60
CA VAL A 133 12.94 -19.88 -17.65
C VAL A 133 13.38 -19.52 -16.23
N GLU A 134 12.44 -19.38 -15.29
CA GLU A 134 12.76 -19.08 -13.89
C GLU A 134 13.56 -20.19 -13.22
N THR A 135 13.30 -21.44 -13.58
CA THR A 135 14.05 -22.60 -13.07
C THR A 135 15.42 -22.78 -13.72
N GLY A 136 15.82 -21.86 -14.61
CA GLY A 136 17.11 -21.89 -15.29
C GLY A 136 17.16 -22.81 -16.52
N LEU A 137 16.02 -23.28 -17.03
CA LEU A 137 16.00 -24.12 -18.22
C LEU A 137 16.32 -23.29 -19.47
N SER A 138 17.16 -23.84 -20.33
CA SER A 138 17.48 -23.28 -21.64
C SER A 138 16.31 -23.41 -22.61
N THR A 139 16.30 -22.58 -23.66
CA THR A 139 15.28 -22.65 -24.72
C THR A 139 15.18 -24.05 -25.35
N LYS A 140 16.30 -24.79 -25.43
CA LYS A 140 16.33 -26.17 -25.97
C LYS A 140 15.61 -27.14 -25.04
N GLU A 141 15.89 -27.06 -23.74
CA GLU A 141 15.22 -27.92 -22.75
C GLU A 141 13.73 -27.62 -22.67
N ILE A 142 13.34 -26.34 -22.67
CA ILE A 142 11.92 -25.93 -22.68
C ILE A 142 11.20 -26.48 -23.91
N LYS A 143 11.84 -26.37 -25.08
CA LYS A 143 11.34 -26.92 -26.35
C LYS A 143 11.11 -28.42 -26.23
N ASP A 144 12.09 -29.15 -25.69
CA ASP A 144 12.00 -30.62 -25.58
C ASP A 144 10.99 -31.08 -24.51
N ILE A 145 10.74 -30.27 -23.46
CA ILE A 145 9.69 -30.50 -22.45
C ILE A 145 8.30 -30.22 -23.03
N LEU A 146 8.11 -29.06 -23.66
CA LEU A 146 6.80 -28.61 -24.14
C LEU A 146 6.42 -29.16 -25.51
N LYS A 147 7.33 -29.86 -26.19
CA LYS A 147 7.18 -30.41 -27.55
C LYS A 147 6.74 -29.35 -28.58
N ILE A 148 7.31 -28.15 -28.50
CA ILE A 148 7.11 -27.04 -29.45
C ILE A 148 8.44 -26.65 -30.07
N ASP A 149 8.48 -25.84 -31.12
CA ASP A 149 9.75 -25.41 -31.71
C ASP A 149 10.44 -24.27 -30.92
N CYS A 150 11.75 -24.10 -31.09
CA CYS A 150 12.51 -23.05 -30.42
C CYS A 150 12.00 -21.64 -30.74
N LYS A 151 11.52 -21.38 -31.97
CA LYS A 151 11.02 -20.05 -32.36
C LYS A 151 9.74 -19.73 -31.58
N SER A 152 8.86 -20.71 -31.38
CA SER A 152 7.67 -20.57 -30.54
C SER A 152 8.02 -20.25 -29.09
N VAL A 153 9.03 -20.92 -28.50
CA VAL A 153 9.52 -20.58 -27.16
C VAL A 153 9.99 -19.12 -27.08
N TYR A 154 10.79 -18.69 -28.06
CA TYR A 154 11.26 -17.29 -28.15
C TYR A 154 10.11 -16.30 -28.33
N ALA A 155 9.13 -16.61 -29.18
CA ALA A 155 7.98 -15.76 -29.45
C ALA A 155 7.12 -15.55 -28.20
N HIS A 156 6.80 -16.64 -27.48
CA HIS A 156 6.07 -16.56 -26.22
C HIS A 156 6.84 -15.80 -25.14
N ARG A 157 8.15 -16.08 -24.98
CA ARG A 157 9.00 -15.35 -24.03
C ARG A 157 9.02 -13.85 -24.34
N ARG A 158 9.22 -13.48 -25.60
CA ARG A 158 9.22 -12.08 -26.06
C ARG A 158 7.87 -11.42 -25.86
N SER A 159 6.78 -12.09 -26.21
CA SER A 159 5.41 -11.62 -25.98
C SER A 159 5.15 -11.35 -24.51
N PHE A 160 5.53 -12.26 -23.62
CA PHE A 160 5.42 -12.06 -22.18
C PHE A 160 6.28 -10.89 -21.69
N MET A 161 7.54 -10.80 -22.12
CA MET A 161 8.44 -9.71 -21.75
C MET A 161 7.87 -8.34 -22.17
N LEU A 162 7.28 -8.24 -23.37
CA LEU A 162 6.57 -7.03 -23.82
C LEU A 162 5.38 -6.73 -22.93
N LYS A 163 4.55 -7.74 -22.62
CA LYS A 163 3.39 -7.58 -21.72
C LYS A 163 3.84 -7.09 -20.34
N ALA A 164 4.90 -7.66 -19.79
CA ALA A 164 5.47 -7.33 -18.48
C ALA A 164 6.42 -6.12 -18.46
N ASN A 165 6.53 -5.39 -19.58
CA ASN A 165 7.45 -4.27 -19.74
C ASN A 165 8.90 -4.58 -19.29
N ALA A 166 9.34 -5.81 -19.53
CA ALA A 166 10.67 -6.29 -19.17
C ALA A 166 11.58 -6.26 -20.40
N HIS A 167 12.61 -5.42 -20.38
CA HIS A 167 13.57 -5.30 -21.49
C HIS A 167 14.78 -6.25 -21.35
N SER A 168 14.91 -6.94 -20.21
CA SER A 168 15.99 -7.89 -19.96
C SER A 168 15.50 -9.10 -19.17
N ILE A 169 16.24 -10.21 -19.26
CA ILE A 169 15.95 -11.41 -18.47
C ILE A 169 16.04 -11.11 -16.96
N GLY A 170 16.99 -10.26 -16.53
CA GLY A 170 17.12 -9.86 -15.13
C GLY A 170 15.92 -9.07 -14.62
N ARG A 171 15.38 -8.14 -15.44
CA ARG A 171 14.13 -7.42 -15.14
C ARG A 171 12.94 -8.37 -15.05
N LEU A 172 12.90 -9.39 -15.89
CA LEU A 172 11.87 -10.43 -15.87
C LEU A 172 11.95 -11.28 -14.58
N PHE A 173 13.14 -11.68 -14.16
CA PHE A 173 13.34 -12.38 -12.88
C PHE A 173 12.92 -11.53 -11.69
N PHE A 174 13.32 -10.25 -11.67
CA PHE A 174 12.93 -9.32 -10.63
C PHE A 174 11.40 -9.21 -10.54
N ALA A 175 10.76 -8.99 -11.69
CA ALA A 175 9.31 -8.92 -11.83
C ALA A 175 8.56 -10.15 -11.29
N LEU A 176 9.09 -11.35 -11.52
CA LEU A 176 8.45 -12.58 -11.08
C LEU A 176 8.75 -12.93 -9.62
N SER A 177 9.94 -12.58 -9.13
CA SER A 177 10.34 -12.75 -7.73
C SER A 177 9.47 -11.94 -6.76
N GLU A 178 9.03 -10.74 -7.18
CA GLU A 178 8.07 -9.93 -6.44
C GLU A 178 6.71 -10.65 -6.31
N VAL A 179 6.24 -11.29 -7.37
CA VAL A 179 4.97 -12.04 -7.38
C VAL A 179 5.03 -13.27 -6.48
N ARG A 180 6.14 -14.03 -6.51
CA ARG A 180 6.34 -15.19 -5.61
C ARG A 180 6.43 -14.77 -4.16
N THR A 181 7.12 -13.67 -3.85
CA THR A 181 7.22 -13.14 -2.49
C THR A 181 5.85 -12.75 -1.96
N ILE A 182 5.01 -12.11 -2.79
CA ILE A 182 3.63 -11.78 -2.42
C ILE A 182 2.79 -13.05 -2.19
N ALA A 183 2.92 -14.07 -3.05
CA ALA A 183 2.21 -15.34 -2.89
C ALA A 183 2.63 -16.08 -1.62
N SER A 184 3.92 -16.16 -1.31
CA SER A 184 4.41 -16.75 -0.07
C SER A 184 4.00 -15.95 1.17
N ILE A 185 3.93 -14.62 1.09
CA ILE A 185 3.36 -13.79 2.17
C ILE A 185 1.87 -14.08 2.35
N MET A 186 1.12 -14.31 1.26
CA MET A 186 -0.30 -14.69 1.32
C MET A 186 -0.51 -16.08 1.92
N GLU A 187 0.31 -17.07 1.57
CA GLU A 187 0.28 -18.41 2.17
C GLU A 187 0.66 -18.40 3.66
N LEU A 188 1.49 -17.46 4.08
CA LEU A 188 1.78 -17.25 5.50
C LEU A 188 0.61 -16.56 6.22
N GLN A 189 -0.18 -15.75 5.52
CA GLN A 189 -1.40 -15.14 6.07
C GLN A 189 -2.54 -16.16 6.21
N THR A 190 -2.68 -17.14 5.31
CA THR A 190 -3.72 -18.17 5.44
C THR A 190 -3.43 -19.19 6.54
N LYS A 191 -2.15 -19.39 6.91
CA LYS A 191 -1.78 -20.12 8.14
C LYS A 191 -2.07 -19.32 9.42
N ILE A 192 -2.36 -18.02 9.28
CA ILE A 192 -2.81 -17.11 10.34
C ILE A 192 -4.29 -16.80 10.06
N GLU A 193 -5.12 -17.81 9.85
CA GLU A 193 -6.58 -17.62 9.84
C GLU A 193 -7.13 -17.58 11.27
N PRO A 194 -8.23 -16.85 11.48
CA PRO A 194 -8.54 -16.18 12.73
C PRO A 194 -9.32 -17.07 13.69
N SER A 195 -9.05 -16.91 14.98
CA SER A 195 -10.05 -17.18 16.02
C SER A 195 -11.27 -16.31 15.70
N ARG A 196 -12.31 -16.92 15.13
CA ARG A 196 -13.65 -16.32 14.98
C ARG A 196 -14.11 -15.78 16.32
N ASN A 197 -14.33 -14.47 16.37
CA ASN A 197 -15.27 -13.70 17.20
C ASN A 197 -14.61 -12.35 17.52
N ASP A 198 -14.69 -11.41 16.58
CA ASP A 198 -14.70 -9.99 16.93
C ASP A 198 -15.38 -9.23 15.80
N GLU A 199 -16.69 -9.14 15.92
CA GLU A 199 -17.51 -8.19 15.20
C GLU A 199 -17.10 -6.78 15.63
N THR A 200 -16.33 -6.08 14.79
CA THR A 200 -16.39 -4.61 14.62
C THR A 200 -15.44 -4.19 13.50
N TYR A 201 -15.85 -4.46 12.26
CA TYR A 201 -15.28 -3.86 11.06
C TYR A 201 -16.06 -2.58 10.69
N TYR A 202 -15.41 -1.42 10.73
CA TYR A 202 -15.73 -0.33 9.80
C TYR A 202 -14.44 0.38 9.36
N CYS A 203 -13.88 -0.10 8.25
CA CYS A 203 -12.99 0.70 7.41
C CYS A 203 -13.77 0.99 6.12
N ARG A 204 -14.60 2.03 6.12
CA ARG A 204 -15.23 2.51 4.89
C ARG A 204 -14.12 3.04 3.97
N ARG A 205 -13.90 2.37 2.84
CA ARG A 205 -13.38 3.03 1.64
C ARG A 205 -14.31 4.22 1.36
N ILE A 206 -13.78 5.44 1.44
CA ILE A 206 -14.45 6.59 0.85
C ILE A 206 -14.30 6.40 -0.65
N VAL A 207 -15.37 5.90 -1.29
CA VAL A 207 -15.57 6.03 -2.72
C VAL A 207 -15.98 7.49 -2.94
N PRO A 208 -15.38 8.25 -3.87
CA PRO A 208 -15.92 9.55 -4.23
C PRO A 208 -17.33 9.34 -4.78
N VAL A 209 -18.33 9.89 -4.07
CA VAL A 209 -19.68 10.02 -4.61
C VAL A 209 -19.59 11.06 -5.72
N VAL A 210 -19.61 10.59 -6.96
CA VAL A 210 -19.98 11.45 -8.09
C VAL A 210 -21.47 11.72 -7.92
N SER A 211 -21.82 12.86 -7.32
CA SER A 211 -23.20 13.30 -7.27
C SER A 211 -23.53 14.01 -8.57
N ASP A 212 -24.24 13.33 -9.46
CA ASP A 212 -25.04 13.96 -10.50
C ASP A 212 -26.12 14.81 -9.84
N LYS A 213 -25.88 16.11 -9.66
CA LYS A 213 -26.95 17.07 -9.43
C LYS A 213 -26.77 18.32 -10.28
N LYS A 214 -27.77 18.45 -11.16
CA LYS A 214 -28.14 19.56 -12.02
C LYS A 214 -27.77 20.94 -11.45
N VAL A 215 -27.21 21.75 -12.33
CA VAL A 215 -27.21 23.21 -12.27
C VAL A 215 -28.65 23.68 -12.06
N ILE A 216 -28.91 24.38 -10.96
CA ILE A 216 -30.09 25.22 -10.77
C ILE A 216 -29.56 26.67 -10.74
N PRO A 217 -30.09 27.58 -11.57
CA PRO A 217 -29.60 28.96 -11.61
C PRO A 217 -29.99 29.71 -10.33
N LEU A 218 -29.02 30.45 -9.77
CA LEU A 218 -29.26 31.43 -8.72
C LEU A 218 -30.17 32.54 -9.27
N ASN A 219 -31.38 32.66 -8.75
CA ASN A 219 -32.07 33.94 -8.69
C ASN A 219 -33.05 33.99 -7.52
N SER A 220 -33.09 35.16 -6.91
CA SER A 220 -34.10 35.73 -6.00
C SER A 220 -33.97 35.54 -4.48
N ALA A 221 -34.06 36.70 -3.82
CA ALA A 221 -34.53 37.00 -2.47
C ALA A 221 -33.56 36.87 -1.29
N LEU A 222 -32.81 37.95 -1.05
CA LEU A 222 -32.42 38.40 0.29
C LEU A 222 -33.24 39.65 0.63
N GLN A 223 -34.20 39.53 1.55
CA GLN A 223 -34.68 40.65 2.36
C GLN A 223 -33.94 40.65 3.72
N PRO A 224 -33.67 41.83 4.31
CA PRO A 224 -32.95 41.96 5.57
C PRO A 224 -33.91 42.06 6.76
N GLY A 225 -33.58 41.44 7.89
CA GLY A 225 -34.25 41.78 9.15
C GLY A 225 -34.01 40.82 10.33
N GLN A 226 -33.61 41.43 11.45
CA GLN A 226 -33.68 40.95 12.84
C GLN A 226 -32.50 40.09 13.33
N LYS A 227 -31.56 40.70 14.07
CA LYS A 227 -31.54 41.02 15.52
C LYS A 227 -31.09 39.83 16.38
N ALA A 228 -29.97 40.02 17.09
CA ALA A 228 -29.75 39.41 18.39
C ALA A 228 -29.01 40.42 19.29
N CYS A 229 -29.73 40.90 20.30
CA CYS A 229 -29.16 41.48 21.50
C CYS A 229 -28.50 40.37 22.33
N CYS A 230 -27.35 40.65 22.95
CA CYS A 230 -27.07 40.22 24.32
C CYS A 230 -25.95 41.07 24.90
N SER A 231 -26.29 41.70 26.02
CA SER A 231 -25.52 42.58 26.87
C SER A 231 -24.41 41.85 27.65
N ALA A 232 -23.34 42.57 28.01
CA ALA A 232 -23.08 43.04 29.38
C ALA A 232 -21.61 42.98 29.84
N LYS A 233 -21.27 44.03 30.59
CA LYS A 233 -20.25 44.20 31.64
C LYS A 233 -18.89 44.77 31.22
N GLY A 234 -18.54 45.86 31.90
CA GLY A 234 -17.20 46.45 32.00
C GLY A 234 -17.23 47.93 31.80
#